data_AF-B2I9M5-F1
#
_entry.id   AF-B2I9M5-F1
#
_cell.length_a   1.000
_cell.length_b   1.000
_cell.length_c   1.000
_cell.angle_alpha   90.00
_cell.angle_beta   90.00
_cell.angle_gamma   90.00
#
_symmetry.space_group_name_H-M   'P 1'
#
loop_
_entity.id
_entity.type
_entity.pdbx_description
1 polymer ?
#
loop_
_entity_poly.entity_id
_entity_poly.type
_entity_poly.pdbx_seq_one_letter_code
_entity_poly.pdbx_strand_id
1 'polypeptide(L)'
;MILQGRFSRRRKILGAVMLVFLCWLGYTRYVGLAIAEGVQFKDMDWNGDGTVSRQEIAQAFYAVAVRHSQENQRHCVTYYWRRSGEQIRVECRTFLEKNN
;
A
#
# COMPACT_ATOMS: atom_id res chain seq x y z
N MET A 1 21.08 28.72 19.09
CA MET A 1 21.80 27.58 18.50
C MET A 1 21.62 26.37 19.41
N ILE A 2 20.55 25.60 19.18
CA ILE A 2 20.27 24.38 19.95
C ILE A 2 20.67 23.24 19.04
N LEU A 3 21.83 22.60 19.29
CA LEU A 3 22.23 21.24 18.84
C LEU A 3 23.75 21.05 19.02
N GLN A 4 24.28 21.27 20.22
CA GLN A 4 25.61 20.78 20.59
C GLN A 4 25.52 19.81 21.78
N GLY A 5 24.69 18.77 21.62
CA GLY A 5 24.79 17.56 22.42
C GLY A 5 25.42 16.47 21.57
N ARG A 6 26.58 15.93 21.97
CA ARG A 6 27.15 14.72 21.34
C ARG A 6 26.06 13.64 21.32
N PHE A 7 25.53 13.33 20.14
CA PHE A 7 24.58 12.23 19.98
C PHE A 7 25.21 10.95 20.52
N SER A 8 24.68 10.43 21.63
CA SER A 8 25.17 9.17 22.20
C SER A 8 25.00 8.05 21.18
N ARG A 9 25.84 7.01 21.23
CA ARG A 9 25.77 5.86 20.29
C ARG A 9 24.34 5.31 20.18
N ARG A 10 23.59 5.28 21.29
CA ARG A 10 22.18 4.86 21.32
C ARG A 10 21.27 5.73 20.44
N ARG A 11 21.43 7.06 20.48
CA ARG A 11 20.62 7.97 19.64
C ARG A 11 20.98 7.89 18.16
N LYS A 12 22.24 7.58 17.83
CA LYS A 12 22.65 7.33 16.44
C LYS A 12 22.01 6.05 15.88
N ILE A 13 21.98 4.97 16.68
CA ILE A 13 21.32 3.72 16.30
C ILE A 13 19.82 3.96 16.10
N LEU A 14 19.16 4.62 17.06
CA LEU A 14 17.74 4.96 16.92
C LEU A 14 17.47 5.80 15.67
N GLY A 15 18.30 6.80 15.39
CA GLY A 15 18.18 7.61 14.17
C GLY A 15 18.37 6.80 12.89
N ALA A 16 19.32 5.85 12.87
CA ALA A 16 19.53 4.96 11.72
C ALA A 16 18.34 4.02 11.50
N VAL A 17 17.81 3.41 12.55
CA VAL A 17 16.61 2.55 12.47
C VAL A 17 15.40 3.35 11.99
N MET A 18 15.21 4.57 12.51
CA MET A 18 14.14 5.46 12.06
C MET A 18 14.29 5.84 10.58
N LEU A 19 15.50 6.14 10.11
CA LEU A 19 15.77 6.40 8.69
C LEU A 19 15.43 5.21 7.80
N VAL A 20 15.84 4.00 8.19
CA VAL A 20 15.51 2.77 7.45
C VAL A 20 14.00 2.58 7.36
N PHE A 21 13.28 2.81 8.46
CA PHE A 21 11.82 2.70 8.48
C PHE A 21 11.15 3.75 7.58
N LEU A 22 11.63 5.00 7.58
CA LEU A 22 11.10 6.04 6.69
C LEU A 22 11.39 5.75 5.22
N CYS A 23 12.59 5.26 4.88
CA CYS A 23 12.93 4.82 3.53
C CYS A 23 12.03 3.66 3.09
N TRP A 24 11.75 2.71 3.98
CA TRP A 24 10.82 1.61 3.71
C TRP A 24 9.42 2.14 3.40
N LEU A 25 8.87 3.03 4.23
CA LEU A 25 7.55 3.63 3.99
C LEU A 25 7.49 4.46 2.69
N GLY A 26 8.55 5.19 2.36
CA GLY A 26 8.65 5.91 1.09
C GLY A 26 8.64 4.97 -0.11
N TYR A 27 9.37 3.85 -0.02
CA TYR A 27 9.39 2.81 -1.04
C TYR A 27 8.01 2.16 -1.20
N THR A 28 7.33 1.78 -0.11
CA THR A 28 6.00 1.15 -0.20
C THR A 28 4.97 2.03 -0.90
N ARG A 29 5.02 3.34 -0.65
CA ARG A 29 4.16 4.33 -1.33
C ARG A 29 4.54 4.55 -2.79
N TYR A 30 5.83 4.65 -3.10
CA TYR A 30 6.31 4.80 -4.48
C TYR A 30 5.87 3.63 -5.37
N VAL A 31 5.84 2.43 -4.80
CA VAL A 31 5.60 1.20 -5.55
C VAL A 31 4.12 0.75 -5.53
N GLY A 32 3.23 1.49 -4.85
CA GLY A 32 1.78 1.25 -4.87
C GLY A 32 1.37 -0.10 -4.27
N LEU A 33 1.98 -0.49 -3.14
CA LEU A 33 1.57 -1.71 -2.43
C LEU A 33 0.14 -1.57 -1.92
N ALA A 34 -0.67 -2.63 -2.10
CA ALA A 34 -2.08 -2.66 -1.69
C ALA A 34 -2.31 -2.26 -0.22
N ILE A 35 -1.33 -2.52 0.64
CA ILE A 35 -1.43 -2.24 2.07
C ILE A 35 -1.17 -0.79 2.43
N ALA A 36 -0.40 -0.08 1.60
CA ALA A 36 -0.23 1.36 1.76
C ALA A 36 -1.50 2.15 1.37
N GLU A 37 -2.36 1.54 0.54
CA GLU A 37 -3.61 2.13 0.04
C GLU A 37 -4.85 1.72 0.88
N GLY A 38 -4.67 0.98 1.99
CA GLY A 38 -5.76 0.70 2.93
C GLY A 38 -6.81 -0.30 2.43
N VAL A 39 -6.40 -1.27 1.60
CA VAL A 39 -7.28 -2.36 1.12
C VAL A 39 -7.82 -3.15 2.32
N GLN A 40 -9.15 -3.37 2.37
CA GLN A 40 -9.76 -4.13 3.47
C GLN A 40 -9.42 -5.63 3.33
N PHE A 41 -9.30 -6.35 4.45
CA PHE A 41 -9.02 -7.79 4.42
C PHE A 41 -9.99 -8.58 3.54
N LYS A 42 -11.28 -8.21 3.54
CA LYS A 42 -12.31 -8.83 2.71
C LYS A 42 -12.08 -8.70 1.19
N ASP A 43 -11.26 -7.73 0.77
CA ASP A 43 -10.96 -7.45 -0.63
C ASP A 43 -9.63 -8.10 -1.07
N MET A 44 -9.00 -8.89 -0.18
CA MET A 44 -7.73 -9.60 -0.41
C MET A 44 -7.89 -11.05 -0.87
N ASP A 45 -9.09 -11.44 -1.29
CA ASP A 45 -9.33 -12.74 -1.95
C ASP A 45 -8.83 -12.64 -3.40
N TRP A 46 -7.56 -12.97 -3.61
CA TRP A 46 -6.89 -12.84 -4.91
C TRP A 46 -7.16 -14.03 -5.82
N ASN A 47 -7.41 -15.21 -5.23
CA ASN A 47 -7.67 -16.44 -5.98
C ASN A 47 -9.17 -16.66 -6.25
N GLY A 48 -10.05 -15.89 -5.61
CA GLY A 48 -11.50 -15.94 -5.78
C GLY A 48 -12.17 -17.12 -5.11
N ASP A 49 -11.54 -17.74 -4.10
CA ASP A 49 -12.09 -18.92 -3.41
C ASP A 49 -13.14 -18.57 -2.35
N GLY A 50 -13.39 -17.28 -2.11
CA GLY A 50 -14.40 -16.77 -1.19
C GLY A 50 -13.93 -16.73 0.27
N THR A 51 -12.70 -17.12 0.55
CA THR A 51 -12.07 -17.05 1.87
C THR A 51 -10.77 -16.26 1.81
N VAL A 52 -10.49 -15.50 2.86
CA VAL A 52 -9.23 -14.75 2.93
C VAL A 52 -8.25 -15.50 3.80
N SER A 53 -7.23 -16.08 3.17
CA SER A 53 -6.17 -16.81 3.84
C SER A 53 -5.02 -15.90 4.30
N ARG A 54 -4.23 -16.35 5.28
CA ARG A 54 -3.03 -15.63 5.74
C ARG A 54 -2.00 -15.44 4.62
N GLN A 55 -1.97 -16.36 3.66
CA GLN A 55 -1.05 -16.29 2.53
C GLN A 55 -1.46 -15.17 1.56
N GLU A 56 -2.75 -14.98 1.34
CA GLU A 56 -3.27 -13.90 0.49
C GLU A 56 -3.10 -12.53 1.14
N ILE A 57 -3.28 -12.46 2.46
CA ILE A 57 -2.93 -11.26 3.24
C ILE A 57 -1.44 -10.97 3.07
N ALA A 58 -0.57 -11.97 3.19
CA ALA A 58 0.87 -11.80 2.99
C ALA A 58 1.20 -11.33 1.56
N GLN A 59 0.53 -11.88 0.53
CA GLN A 59 0.71 -11.49 -0.86
C GLN A 59 0.35 -10.02 -1.12
N ALA A 60 -0.58 -9.44 -0.37
CA ALA A 60 -0.88 -8.01 -0.42
C ALA A 60 0.32 -7.12 -0.01
N PHE A 61 1.28 -7.64 0.75
CA PHE A 61 2.50 -6.91 1.17
C PHE A 61 3.61 -6.90 0.13
N TYR A 62 3.71 -7.92 -0.73
CA TYR A 62 4.88 -8.07 -1.61
C TYR A 62 4.55 -8.39 -3.07
N ALA A 63 3.43 -9.05 -3.32
CA ALA A 63 3.07 -9.60 -4.64
C ALA A 63 2.03 -8.76 -5.37
N VAL A 64 1.11 -8.12 -4.66
CA VAL A 64 0.00 -7.36 -5.27
C VAL A 64 0.24 -5.85 -5.17
N ALA A 65 0.07 -5.17 -6.29
CA ALA A 65 0.07 -3.72 -6.36
C ALA A 65 -1.28 -3.19 -6.85
N VAL A 66 -1.57 -1.95 -6.46
CA VAL A 66 -2.83 -1.28 -6.76
C VAL A 66 -2.56 -0.05 -7.60
N ARG A 67 -3.38 0.17 -8.62
CA ARG A 67 -3.38 1.39 -9.43
C ARG A 67 -4.75 2.03 -9.33
N HIS A 68 -4.79 3.24 -8.77
CA HIS A 68 -5.98 4.08 -8.78
C HIS A 68 -6.01 4.88 -10.09
N SER A 69 -7.13 4.83 -10.79
CA SER A 69 -7.43 5.67 -11.95
C SER A 69 -8.74 6.39 -11.67
N GLN A 70 -8.68 7.72 -11.57
CA GLN A 70 -9.87 8.55 -11.41
C GLN A 70 -10.18 9.21 -12.76
N GLU A 71 -11.36 8.93 -13.29
CA GLU A 71 -11.89 9.57 -14.49
C GLU A 71 -13.22 10.24 -14.17
N ASN A 72 -13.17 11.56 -13.95
CA ASN A 72 -14.30 12.39 -13.56
C ASN A 72 -15.01 11.86 -12.28
N GLN A 73 -16.21 11.26 -12.41
CA GLN A 73 -16.97 10.67 -11.30
C GLN A 73 -16.69 9.17 -11.08
N ARG A 74 -15.83 8.56 -11.91
CA ARG A 74 -15.52 7.13 -11.88
C ARG A 74 -14.15 6.90 -11.23
N HIS A 75 -14.15 6.23 -10.10
CA HIS A 75 -12.93 5.77 -9.43
C HIS A 75 -12.73 4.29 -9.73
N CYS A 76 -11.69 3.96 -10.49
CA CYS A 76 -11.28 2.59 -10.77
C CYS A 76 -10.03 2.22 -9.97
N VAL A 77 -10.08 1.06 -9.34
CA VAL A 77 -8.98 0.45 -8.60
C VAL A 77 -8.59 -0.81 -9.35
N THR A 78 -7.37 -0.86 -9.87
CA THR A 78 -6.84 -2.03 -10.58
C THR A 78 -5.83 -2.75 -9.71
N TYR A 79 -6.09 -4.03 -9.44
CA TYR A 79 -5.19 -4.93 -8.73
C TYR A 79 -4.39 -5.74 -9.74
N TYR A 80 -3.07 -5.80 -9.59
CA TYR A 80 -2.19 -6.52 -10.51
C TYR A 80 -1.01 -7.16 -9.76
N TRP A 81 -0.50 -8.25 -10.31
CA TRP A 81 0.69 -8.93 -9.82
C TRP A 81 1.94 -8.10 -10.14
N ARG A 82 2.73 -7.75 -9.13
CA ARG A 82 3.99 -6.99 -9.28
C ARG A 82 5.03 -7.72 -10.13
N ARG A 83 5.07 -9.05 -10.03
CA ARG A 83 6.11 -9.86 -10.69
C ARG A 83 5.88 -10.01 -12.19
N SER A 84 4.63 -10.27 -12.60
CA SER A 84 4.27 -10.48 -14.00
C SER A 84 3.63 -9.26 -14.67
N GLY A 85 3.15 -8.29 -13.89
CA GLY A 85 2.31 -7.20 -14.41
C GLY A 85 0.89 -7.65 -14.76
N GLU A 86 0.55 -8.91 -14.48
CA GLU A 86 -0.72 -9.49 -14.87
C GLU A 86 -1.87 -8.96 -14.01
N GLN A 87 -2.94 -8.56 -14.68
CA GLN A 87 -4.10 -7.97 -14.04
C GLN A 87 -4.90 -9.05 -13.31
N ILE A 88 -5.19 -8.80 -12.02
CA ILE A 88 -6.02 -9.67 -11.19
C ILE A 88 -7.48 -9.26 -11.35
N ARG A 89 -7.78 -7.99 -11.06
CA ARG A 89 -9.15 -7.46 -11.04
C ARG A 89 -9.17 -5.95 -11.21
N VAL A 90 -10.23 -5.43 -11.83
CA VAL A 90 -10.54 -4.00 -11.87
C VAL A 90 -11.86 -3.77 -11.15
N GLU A 91 -11.87 -2.86 -10.18
CA GLU A 91 -13.06 -2.44 -9.48
C GLU A 91 -13.33 -0.96 -9.77
N CYS A 92 -14.37 -0.69 -10.54
CA CYS A 92 -14.78 0.68 -10.85
C CYS A 92 -16.06 1.03 -10.07
N ARG A 93 -16.00 2.09 -9.28
CA ARG A 93 -17.15 2.66 -8.58
C ARG A 93 -17.39 4.08 -9.08
N THR A 94 -18.63 4.38 -9.44
CA THR A 94 -19.06 5.75 -9.79
C THR A 94 -19.72 6.35 -8.57
N PHE A 95 -19.17 7.45 -8.05
CA PHE A 95 -19.80 8.17 -6.94
C PHE A 95 -20.80 9.16 -7.54
N LEU A 96 -22.10 8.86 -7.39
CA LEU A 96 -23.14 9.85 -7.63
C LEU A 96 -23.14 10.79 -6.44
N GLU A 97 -22.67 12.02 -6.63
CA GLU A 97 -22.75 13.08 -5.64
C GLU A 97 -24.24 13.34 -5.37
N LYS A 98 -24.73 12.89 -4.22
CA LYS A 98 -26.13 13.06 -3.83
C LYS A 98 -26.31 14.52 -3.39
N ASN A 99 -26.65 15.39 -4.35
CA ASN A 99 -27.01 16.78 -4.08
C ASN A 99 -28.23 16.79 -3.16
N ASN A 100 -28.08 17.36 -1.96
CA ASN A 100 -29.11 17.46 -0.93
C ASN A 100 -29.82 18.81 -1.04
#